data_AF-A0A5C1ANN6-F1
#
_entry.id   AF-A0A5C1ANN6-F1
#
_cell.length_a   1.000
_cell.length_b   1.000
_cell.length_c   1.000
_cell.angle_alpha   90.00
_cell.angle_beta   90.00
_cell.angle_gamma   90.00
#
_symmetry.space_group_name_H-M   'P 1'
#
loop_
_entity.id
_entity.type
_entity.pdbx_description
1 polymer ?
#
loop_
_entity_poly.entity_id
_entity_poly.type
_entity_poly.pdbx_seq_one_letter_code
_entity_poly.pdbx_strand_id
1 'polypeptide(L)'
;MKRLRKVFLWVLGITGGLMVVAWFGLKAYINSSYARQTAATQISDIVGLPVLVESLSVGTGSTTASLRITDTASETPAELLKIGALETDISLMDLVSGRVAPTAVTVKDVEFLLRIDADGKILSPLPKAKAGGPGETKTIPTVQLVNGRVRIQQTGHPEFDLTRVNAKLQRDGDAYALTGDADDPKWGKWTITGRITTEPAGGQFQLHTDQATAKIDLLKSIPYVPMNVWDEIVPEGPTAATVTLGYQTAGGFGYGVDLKPLRASLTIPEVSATLTDLEGHITIGGDKVTIQKAHGTLASGTLTAEGVYDFAKPTGVFKSKVTAQGVAVEQLPEVWGLKRRKITGKLRGDADLELHFPPAGHVDTRGNGRGDIEGAKIAGIPVTIKLKMTGGNGRYEFESDQPADPK
;
A
#
# COMPACT_ATOMS: atom_id res chain seq x y z
N MET A 1 1.03 11.00 11.29
CA MET A 1 0.59 12.13 10.44
C MET A 1 1.70 13.13 10.06
N LYS A 2 2.47 13.76 10.97
CA LYS A 2 3.67 14.59 10.60
C LYS A 2 4.80 13.80 9.90
N ARG A 3 4.75 12.46 9.96
CA ARG A 3 5.80 11.53 9.52
C ARG A 3 5.73 11.13 8.04
N LEU A 4 4.57 11.09 7.38
CA LEU A 4 4.48 10.72 5.95
C LEU A 4 4.62 11.89 4.96
N ARG A 5 4.30 13.12 5.37
CA ARG A 5 4.63 14.36 4.62
C ARG A 5 6.14 14.44 4.28
N LYS A 6 6.96 13.77 5.09
CA LYS A 6 8.41 13.66 4.93
C LYS A 6 8.85 12.66 3.85
N VAL A 7 8.13 11.53 3.66
CA VAL A 7 8.40 10.56 2.56
C VAL A 7 8.15 11.19 1.20
N PHE A 8 7.11 12.01 1.10
CA PHE A 8 6.77 12.65 -0.16
C PHE A 8 7.76 13.77 -0.56
N LEU A 9 8.22 14.55 0.41
CA LEU A 9 9.34 15.50 0.24
C LEU A 9 10.64 14.80 -0.23
N TRP A 10 10.78 13.50 0.04
CA TRP A 10 11.91 12.67 -0.42
C TRP A 10 11.84 12.39 -1.91
N VAL A 11 10.68 12.01 -2.44
CA VAL A 11 10.50 11.78 -3.89
C VAL A 11 10.76 13.07 -4.66
N LEU A 12 10.19 14.19 -4.19
CA LEU A 12 10.40 15.52 -4.77
C LEU A 12 11.84 16.02 -4.60
N GLY A 13 12.49 15.67 -3.48
CA GLY A 13 13.88 15.97 -3.18
C GLY A 13 14.87 15.17 -4.04
N ILE A 14 14.56 13.91 -4.36
CA ILE A 14 15.32 13.10 -5.33
C ILE A 14 15.18 13.70 -6.72
N THR A 15 13.97 14.06 -7.15
CA THR A 15 13.75 14.74 -8.43
C THR A 15 14.49 16.09 -8.48
N GLY A 16 14.51 16.83 -7.37
CA GLY A 16 15.29 18.05 -7.19
C GLY A 16 16.80 17.85 -7.25
N GLY A 17 17.32 16.83 -6.55
CA GLY A 17 18.73 16.44 -6.59
C GLY A 17 19.17 15.94 -7.97
N LEU A 18 18.26 15.29 -8.70
CA LEU A 18 18.48 14.85 -10.09
C LEU A 18 18.57 16.02 -11.07
N MET A 19 17.73 17.05 -10.90
CA MET A 19 17.85 18.30 -11.66
C MET A 19 19.18 19.00 -11.43
N VAL A 20 19.74 18.89 -10.23
CA VAL A 20 21.04 19.48 -9.88
C VAL A 20 22.19 18.74 -10.55
N VAL A 21 22.13 17.40 -10.61
CA VAL A 21 23.12 16.60 -11.36
C VAL A 21 23.09 17.02 -12.84
N ALA A 22 21.90 17.19 -13.41
CA ALA A 22 21.73 17.66 -14.77
C ALA A 22 22.25 19.10 -14.97
N TRP A 23 22.02 19.98 -14.00
CA TRP A 23 22.49 21.38 -14.03
C TRP A 23 24.01 21.52 -13.84
N PHE A 24 24.69 20.59 -13.18
CA PHE A 24 26.10 20.73 -12.79
C PHE A 24 27.08 19.75 -13.43
N GLY A 25 26.64 18.93 -14.40
CA GLY A 25 27.54 18.44 -15.47
C GLY A 25 28.28 19.56 -16.22
N LEU A 26 27.89 20.82 -15.95
CA LEU A 26 28.29 22.10 -16.48
C LEU A 26 29.78 22.50 -16.47
N LYS A 27 30.61 22.08 -15.50
CA LYS A 27 31.88 22.82 -15.29
C LYS A 27 33.17 22.03 -15.41
N ALA A 28 33.09 20.75 -15.77
CA ALA A 28 34.27 19.92 -15.75
C ALA A 28 34.40 19.07 -17.02
N TYR A 29 35.21 19.64 -17.90
CA TYR A 29 35.90 18.99 -18.98
C TYR A 29 36.47 17.62 -18.55
N ILE A 30 36.04 16.57 -19.25
CA ILE A 30 36.70 15.27 -19.50
C ILE A 30 37.35 14.58 -18.29
N ASN A 31 36.75 13.46 -17.85
CA ASN A 31 37.36 12.36 -17.07
C ASN A 31 38.14 12.69 -15.77
N SER A 32 38.24 13.94 -15.34
CA SER A 32 39.02 14.29 -14.15
C SER A 32 38.26 13.89 -12.88
N SER A 33 38.97 13.31 -11.91
CA SER A 33 38.45 13.06 -10.55
C SER A 33 37.87 14.32 -9.90
N TYR A 34 38.41 15.49 -10.26
CA TYR A 34 37.98 16.81 -9.80
C TYR A 34 36.53 17.16 -10.21
N ALA A 35 36.15 16.81 -11.44
CA ALA A 35 34.80 16.96 -11.97
C ALA A 35 33.76 16.27 -11.07
N ARG A 36 34.02 14.98 -10.81
CA ARG A 36 33.15 14.11 -10.04
C ARG A 36 33.03 14.59 -8.60
N GLN A 37 34.12 15.04 -8.01
CA GLN A 37 34.12 15.56 -6.63
C GLN A 37 33.32 16.86 -6.51
N THR A 38 33.47 17.78 -7.46
CA THR A 38 32.72 19.06 -7.43
C THR A 38 31.22 18.83 -7.62
N ALA A 39 30.84 17.97 -8.57
CA ALA A 39 29.44 17.58 -8.76
C ALA A 39 28.89 16.90 -7.50
N ALA A 40 29.63 15.93 -6.94
CA ALA A 40 29.28 15.26 -5.68
C ALA A 40 29.05 16.26 -4.54
N THR A 41 29.94 17.22 -4.32
CA THR A 41 29.81 18.24 -3.27
C THR A 41 28.56 19.10 -3.46
N GLN A 42 28.29 19.58 -4.67
CA GLN A 42 27.13 20.44 -4.91
C GLN A 42 25.79 19.69 -4.82
N ILE A 43 25.74 18.47 -5.33
CA ILE A 43 24.56 17.61 -5.16
C ILE A 43 24.39 17.30 -3.68
N SER A 44 25.48 16.99 -2.97
CA SER A 44 25.47 16.80 -1.53
C SER A 44 25.01 18.03 -0.77
N ASP A 45 25.32 19.25 -1.22
CA ASP A 45 24.89 20.50 -0.59
C ASP A 45 23.39 20.77 -0.76
N ILE A 46 22.77 20.18 -1.78
CA ILE A 46 21.35 20.37 -2.11
C ILE A 46 20.50 19.23 -1.56
N VAL A 47 20.97 17.99 -1.70
CA VAL A 47 20.33 16.83 -1.08
C VAL A 47 20.58 16.84 0.43
N GLY A 48 21.69 17.42 0.89
CA GLY A 48 22.10 17.36 2.29
C GLY A 48 22.62 15.99 2.71
N LEU A 49 23.03 15.15 1.74
CA LEU A 49 23.54 13.79 1.95
C LEU A 49 24.78 13.55 1.10
N PRO A 50 25.75 12.74 1.57
CA PRO A 50 26.90 12.37 0.77
C PRO A 50 26.49 11.70 -0.54
N VAL A 51 27.02 12.23 -1.64
CA VAL A 51 26.81 11.72 -2.99
C VAL A 51 28.14 11.23 -3.55
N LEU A 52 28.15 10.04 -4.13
CA LEU A 52 29.25 9.49 -4.89
C LEU A 52 28.86 9.47 -6.37
N VAL A 53 29.63 10.16 -7.20
CA VAL A 53 29.50 10.09 -8.66
C VAL A 53 30.46 9.02 -9.17
N GLU A 54 29.92 7.88 -9.63
CA GLU A 54 30.75 6.76 -10.08
C GLU A 54 31.30 7.04 -11.49
N SER A 55 30.42 7.42 -12.40
CA SER A 55 30.76 7.73 -13.79
C SER A 55 30.08 9.02 -14.26
N LEU A 56 30.74 9.73 -15.16
CA LEU A 56 30.23 10.93 -15.84
C LEU A 56 30.82 10.95 -17.25
N SER A 57 29.96 10.93 -18.26
CA SER A 57 30.31 10.98 -19.68
C SER A 57 29.50 12.07 -20.38
N VAL A 58 30.15 12.91 -21.17
CA VAL A 58 29.50 13.98 -21.94
C VAL A 58 29.70 13.67 -23.42
N GLY A 59 28.60 13.37 -24.11
CA GLY A 59 28.55 13.17 -25.55
C GLY A 59 28.30 14.46 -26.32
N THR A 60 28.26 14.36 -27.65
CA THR A 60 28.00 15.50 -28.54
C THR A 60 26.58 16.06 -28.43
N GLY A 61 25.62 15.29 -27.91
CA GLY A 61 24.22 15.70 -27.75
C GLY A 61 23.52 15.19 -26.48
N SER A 62 24.22 14.53 -25.55
CA SER A 62 23.65 14.05 -24.30
C SER A 62 24.72 13.89 -23.22
N THR A 63 24.34 14.06 -21.96
CA THR A 63 25.21 13.75 -20.81
C THR A 63 24.69 12.52 -20.08
N THR A 64 25.58 11.57 -19.72
CA THR A 64 25.26 10.38 -18.94
C THR A 64 26.03 10.38 -17.61
N ALA A 65 25.35 10.16 -16.49
CA ALA A 65 26.00 10.03 -15.17
C ALA A 65 25.44 8.86 -14.36
N SER A 66 26.26 8.25 -13.50
CA SER A 66 25.83 7.28 -12.50
C SER A 66 26.19 7.76 -11.10
N LEU A 67 25.26 7.64 -10.16
CA LEU A 67 25.41 8.19 -8.82
C LEU A 67 24.85 7.29 -7.73
N ARG A 68 25.41 7.44 -6.53
CA ARG A 68 24.98 6.77 -5.30
C ARG A 68 24.86 7.78 -4.17
N ILE A 69 23.84 7.62 -3.35
CA ILE A 69 23.63 8.42 -2.14
C ILE A 69 23.64 7.46 -0.96
N THR A 70 24.53 7.70 -0.02
CA THR A 70 24.70 6.85 1.16
C THR A 70 24.26 7.57 2.43
N ASP A 71 23.68 6.82 3.35
CA ASP A 71 23.42 7.29 4.71
C ASP A 71 24.70 7.14 5.54
N THR A 72 25.40 8.24 5.80
CA THR A 72 26.56 8.24 6.71
C THR A 72 26.20 8.57 8.15
N ALA A 73 24.93 8.92 8.43
CA ALA A 73 24.47 9.22 9.78
C ALA A 73 24.05 7.95 10.55
N SER A 74 23.84 6.84 9.84
CA SER A 74 23.55 5.53 10.44
C SER A 74 24.83 4.79 10.83
N GLU A 75 24.78 4.04 11.94
CA GLU A 75 25.85 3.12 12.36
C GLU A 75 26.17 2.06 11.28
N THR A 76 25.21 1.77 10.41
CA THR A 76 25.35 0.89 9.25
C THR A 76 25.11 1.71 7.98
N PRO A 77 26.17 2.08 7.24
CA PRO A 77 26.03 2.81 5.99
C PRO A 77 25.13 2.07 5.02
N ALA A 78 24.03 2.70 4.61
CA ALA A 78 23.07 2.13 3.68
C ALA A 78 23.04 2.96 2.40
N GLU A 79 22.97 2.28 1.25
CA GLU A 79 22.76 2.93 -0.04
C GLU A 79 21.27 3.27 -0.18
N LEU A 80 20.94 4.56 -0.07
CA LEU A 80 19.56 5.06 -0.08
C LEU A 80 19.05 5.29 -1.49
N LEU A 81 19.94 5.67 -2.40
CA LEU A 81 19.64 5.90 -3.80
C LEU A 81 20.82 5.45 -4.64
N LYS A 82 20.55 4.70 -5.70
CA LYS A 82 21.51 4.37 -6.74
C LYS A 82 20.85 4.65 -8.08
N ILE A 83 21.62 5.21 -9.01
CA ILE A 83 21.16 5.54 -10.34
C ILE A 83 22.15 4.96 -11.33
N GLY A 84 21.69 4.01 -12.14
CA GLY A 84 22.51 3.38 -13.16
C GLY A 84 22.91 4.35 -14.26
N ALA A 85 21.95 5.09 -14.80
CA ALA A 85 22.23 6.13 -15.80
C ALA A 85 21.27 7.32 -15.68
N LEU A 86 21.83 8.52 -15.78
CA LEU A 86 21.11 9.77 -15.86
C LEU A 86 21.43 10.43 -17.20
N GLU A 87 20.45 10.54 -18.09
CA GLU A 87 20.55 11.15 -19.41
C GLU A 87 19.88 12.52 -19.43
N THR A 88 20.51 13.51 -20.05
CA THR A 88 19.97 14.87 -20.21
C THR A 88 20.09 15.34 -21.66
N ASP A 89 19.20 16.23 -22.07
CA ASP A 89 19.14 16.84 -23.41
C ASP A 89 20.10 18.03 -23.60
N ILE A 90 21.05 18.20 -22.69
CA ILE A 90 21.99 19.32 -22.73
C ILE A 90 23.13 18.98 -23.69
N SER A 91 23.26 19.74 -24.77
CA SER A 91 24.35 19.61 -25.73
C SER A 91 25.63 20.29 -25.26
N LEU A 92 26.79 19.91 -25.81
CA LEU A 92 28.07 20.57 -25.52
C LEU A 92 28.05 22.08 -25.84
N MET A 93 27.27 22.50 -26.85
CA MET A 93 27.15 23.91 -27.23
C MET A 93 26.27 24.70 -26.24
N ASP A 94 25.22 24.08 -25.70
CA ASP A 94 24.40 24.69 -24.65
C ASP A 94 25.24 24.92 -23.39
N LEU A 95 26.12 23.96 -23.07
CA LEU A 95 27.11 24.07 -22.00
C LEU A 95 28.08 25.24 -22.22
N VAL A 96 28.67 25.38 -23.41
CA VAL A 96 29.59 26.49 -23.74
C VAL A 96 28.88 27.84 -23.69
N SER A 97 27.60 27.90 -24.12
CA SER A 97 26.82 29.13 -24.15
C SER A 97 26.22 29.53 -22.79
N GLY A 98 26.44 28.75 -21.73
CA GLY A 98 25.89 29.01 -20.40
C GLY A 98 24.38 28.78 -20.27
N ARG A 99 23.76 28.08 -21.24
CA ARG A 99 22.34 27.70 -21.21
C ARG A 99 22.24 26.28 -20.65
N VAL A 100 21.93 26.16 -19.36
CA VAL A 100 22.11 24.91 -18.60
C VAL A 100 20.82 24.38 -17.97
N ALA A 101 19.68 24.84 -18.47
CA ALA A 101 18.40 24.31 -18.04
C ALA A 101 18.06 23.12 -18.94
N PRO A 102 18.21 21.85 -18.49
CA PRO A 102 17.70 20.73 -19.26
C PRO A 102 16.19 20.93 -19.46
N THR A 103 15.66 20.51 -20.60
CA THR A 103 14.20 20.45 -20.79
C THR A 103 13.67 19.04 -20.52
N ALA A 104 14.54 18.03 -20.65
CA ALA A 104 14.24 16.64 -20.36
C ALA A 104 15.40 15.94 -19.61
N VAL A 105 15.03 15.12 -18.63
CA VAL A 105 15.94 14.28 -17.85
C VAL A 105 15.39 12.86 -17.84
N THR A 106 16.16 11.90 -18.34
CA THR A 106 15.81 10.47 -18.27
C THR A 106 16.70 9.79 -17.24
N VAL A 107 16.10 9.06 -16.32
CA VAL A 107 16.77 8.36 -15.23
C VAL A 107 16.48 6.87 -15.39
N LYS A 108 17.53 6.08 -15.58
CA LYS A 108 17.46 4.64 -15.81
C LYS A 108 18.03 3.88 -14.62
N ASP A 109 17.42 2.73 -14.33
CA ASP A 109 17.89 1.78 -13.33
C ASP A 109 18.09 2.44 -11.96
N VAL A 110 17.09 3.22 -11.55
CA VAL A 110 17.08 3.84 -10.22
C VAL A 110 16.71 2.79 -9.19
N GLU A 111 17.52 2.64 -8.14
CA GLU A 111 17.17 1.88 -6.96
C GLU A 111 17.01 2.83 -5.78
N PHE A 112 15.81 2.87 -5.20
CA PHE A 112 15.51 3.68 -4.03
C PHE A 112 15.26 2.79 -2.81
N LEU A 113 15.85 3.15 -1.67
CA LEU A 113 15.66 2.47 -0.39
C LEU A 113 15.15 3.44 0.67
N LEU A 114 13.94 3.19 1.16
CA LEU A 114 13.35 3.85 2.31
C LEU A 114 13.48 2.96 3.54
N ARG A 115 14.13 3.46 4.60
CA ARG A 115 14.25 2.80 5.89
C ARG A 115 13.27 3.41 6.88
N ILE A 116 12.58 2.56 7.63
CA ILE A 116 11.56 2.91 8.60
C ILE A 116 11.82 2.08 9.86
N ASP A 117 11.70 2.66 11.05
CA ASP A 117 11.75 1.89 12.29
C ASP A 117 10.41 1.19 12.58
N ALA A 118 10.36 0.45 13.70
CA ALA A 118 9.16 -0.30 14.10
C ALA A 118 7.95 0.63 14.36
N ASP A 119 8.19 1.88 14.75
CA ASP A 119 7.15 2.89 15.05
C ASP A 119 6.70 3.67 13.80
N GLY A 120 7.12 3.23 12.61
CA GLY A 120 6.78 3.90 11.36
C GLY A 120 7.52 5.24 11.15
N LYS A 121 8.56 5.54 11.94
CA LYS A 121 9.38 6.74 11.75
C LYS A 121 10.44 6.45 10.70
N ILE A 122 10.51 7.33 9.71
CA ILE A 122 11.51 7.27 8.66
C ILE A 122 12.90 7.44 9.27
N LEU A 123 13.77 6.48 8.99
CA LEU A 123 15.19 6.50 9.33
C LEU A 123 16.01 7.11 8.19
N SER A 124 15.61 6.93 6.93
CA SER A 124 16.29 7.53 5.78
C SER A 124 16.29 9.07 5.90
N PRO A 125 17.46 9.72 6.00
CA PRO A 125 17.55 11.16 6.20
C PRO A 125 16.94 11.91 5.00
N LEU A 126 16.00 12.81 5.26
CA LEU A 126 15.28 13.48 4.17
C LEU A 126 16.16 14.51 3.46
N PRO A 127 16.05 14.62 2.13
CA PRO A 127 16.65 15.71 1.41
C PRO A 127 16.17 17.05 1.97
N LYS A 128 17.10 17.91 2.35
CA LYS A 128 16.79 19.30 2.72
C LYS A 128 16.85 20.13 1.45
N ALA A 129 15.78 20.11 0.65
CA ALA A 129 15.69 21.00 -0.50
C ALA A 129 15.86 22.45 -0.01
N LYS A 130 17.00 23.06 -0.34
CA LYS A 130 17.18 24.51 -0.16
C LYS A 130 16.22 25.17 -1.14
N ALA A 131 15.22 25.89 -0.63
CA ALA A 131 14.42 26.76 -1.47
C ALA A 131 15.37 27.69 -2.22
N GLY A 132 15.23 27.75 -3.55
CA GLY A 132 15.93 28.74 -4.35
C GLY A 132 15.67 30.14 -3.77
N GLY A 133 16.64 31.04 -3.88
CA GLY A 133 16.48 32.41 -3.40
C GLY A 133 15.18 33.04 -3.95
N PRO A 134 14.56 33.98 -3.22
CA PRO A 134 13.36 34.66 -3.68
C PRO A 134 13.60 35.28 -5.07
N GLY A 135 12.93 34.77 -6.10
CA GLY A 135 13.01 35.28 -7.49
C GLY A 135 13.43 34.26 -8.56
N GLU A 136 13.94 33.07 -8.23
CA GLU A 136 14.25 32.04 -9.23
C GLU A 136 13.07 31.07 -9.41
N THR A 137 12.18 31.34 -10.38
CA THR A 137 11.21 30.35 -10.88
C THR A 137 11.93 29.31 -11.74
N LYS A 138 12.64 28.39 -11.08
CA LYS A 138 13.30 27.27 -11.74
C LYS A 138 12.24 26.27 -12.22
N THR A 139 11.94 26.31 -13.51
CA THR A 139 11.05 25.35 -14.16
C THR A 139 11.63 23.95 -14.03
N ILE A 140 10.85 23.01 -13.49
CA ILE A 140 11.24 21.61 -13.41
C ILE A 140 11.15 21.02 -14.83
N PRO A 141 12.20 20.34 -15.33
CA PRO A 141 12.18 19.70 -16.63
C PRO A 141 11.20 18.54 -16.64
N THR A 142 10.93 18.03 -17.84
CA THR A 142 10.30 16.72 -17.95
C THR A 142 11.26 15.68 -17.38
N VAL A 143 10.81 14.87 -16.42
CA VAL A 143 11.61 13.79 -15.84
C VAL A 143 10.98 12.47 -16.24
N GLN A 144 11.77 11.59 -16.85
CA GLN A 144 11.38 10.22 -17.19
C GLN A 144 12.17 9.24 -16.33
N LEU A 145 11.49 8.33 -15.65
CA LEU A 145 12.05 7.20 -14.95
C LEU A 145 11.85 5.95 -15.80
N VAL A 146 12.90 5.18 -16.00
CA VAL A 146 12.90 3.92 -16.75
C VAL A 146 13.49 2.82 -15.87
N ASN A 147 12.77 1.72 -15.74
CA ASN A 147 13.22 0.54 -14.99
C ASN A 147 13.65 0.85 -13.54
N GLY A 148 12.87 1.66 -12.84
CA GLY A 148 13.07 1.96 -11.43
C GLY A 148 12.72 0.77 -10.52
N ARG A 149 13.31 0.80 -9.33
CA ARG A 149 13.07 -0.12 -8.21
C ARG A 149 12.88 0.66 -6.92
N VAL A 150 11.82 0.35 -6.19
CA VAL A 150 11.48 0.95 -4.90
C VAL A 150 11.53 -0.15 -3.83
N ARG A 151 12.37 0.06 -2.83
CA ARG A 151 12.50 -0.82 -1.67
C ARG A 151 12.12 -0.08 -0.40
N ILE A 152 11.36 -0.73 0.46
CA ILE A 152 11.02 -0.20 1.79
C ILE A 152 11.39 -1.25 2.83
N GLN A 153 12.29 -0.88 3.72
CA GLN A 153 12.72 -1.69 4.85
C GLN A 153 12.12 -1.10 6.12
N GLN A 154 11.18 -1.82 6.74
CA GLN A 154 10.63 -1.47 8.04
C GLN A 154 11.06 -2.51 9.08
N THR A 155 11.59 -2.07 10.22
CA THR A 155 11.96 -2.99 11.31
C THR A 155 10.74 -3.82 11.74
N GLY A 156 10.89 -5.15 11.77
CA GLY A 156 9.82 -6.08 12.10
C GLY A 156 8.98 -6.55 10.90
N HIS A 157 9.27 -6.07 9.69
CA HIS A 157 8.57 -6.46 8.46
C HIS A 157 9.54 -7.07 7.43
N PRO A 158 9.06 -7.99 6.58
CA PRO A 158 9.73 -8.31 5.32
C PRO A 158 9.93 -7.05 4.46
N GLU A 159 11.01 -7.01 3.68
CA GLU A 159 11.26 -5.90 2.76
C GLU A 159 10.18 -5.83 1.68
N PHE A 160 9.58 -4.65 1.51
CA PHE A 160 8.76 -4.34 0.34
C PHE A 160 9.68 -4.05 -0.83
N ASP A 161 9.42 -4.66 -1.97
CA ASP A 161 10.23 -4.53 -3.18
C ASP A 161 9.32 -4.46 -4.41
N LEU A 162 9.40 -3.35 -5.13
CA LEU A 162 8.66 -3.09 -6.36
C LEU A 162 9.66 -2.75 -7.48
N THR A 163 9.64 -3.52 -8.57
CA THR A 163 10.57 -3.43 -9.69
C THR A 163 9.89 -3.00 -10.98
N ARG A 164 10.70 -2.71 -12.01
CA ARG A 164 10.24 -2.32 -13.36
C ARG A 164 9.26 -1.14 -13.33
N VAL A 165 9.55 -0.15 -12.50
CA VAL A 165 8.76 1.09 -12.39
C VAL A 165 9.17 2.07 -13.49
N ASN A 166 8.21 2.50 -14.30
CA ASN A 166 8.38 3.52 -15.32
C ASN A 166 7.49 4.71 -14.97
N ALA A 167 8.01 5.93 -15.07
CA ALA A 167 7.22 7.12 -14.78
C ALA A 167 7.67 8.31 -15.61
N LYS A 168 6.78 9.28 -15.76
CA LYS A 168 7.02 10.55 -16.42
C LYS A 168 6.38 11.64 -15.60
N LEU A 169 7.18 12.61 -15.18
CA LEU A 169 6.74 13.86 -14.59
C LEU A 169 6.91 14.95 -15.64
N GLN A 170 5.83 15.64 -16.00
CA GLN A 170 5.87 16.71 -16.99
C GLN A 170 5.03 17.89 -16.51
N ARG A 171 5.41 19.11 -16.90
CA ARG A 171 4.60 20.29 -16.60
C ARG A 171 3.26 20.23 -17.33
N ASP A 172 2.19 20.58 -16.62
CA ASP A 172 0.82 20.67 -17.11
C ASP A 172 0.16 21.94 -16.54
N GLY A 173 0.33 23.05 -17.26
CA GLY A 173 -0.03 24.39 -16.78
C GLY A 173 0.78 24.81 -15.54
N ASP A 174 0.06 25.10 -14.45
CA ASP A 174 0.64 25.48 -13.15
C ASP A 174 0.88 24.28 -12.22
N ALA A 175 0.78 23.07 -12.74
CA ALA A 175 1.05 21.85 -12.02
C ALA A 175 2.01 20.95 -12.81
N TYR A 176 2.34 19.80 -12.22
CA TYR A 176 3.04 18.71 -12.87
C TYR A 176 2.15 17.49 -12.89
N ALA A 177 1.99 16.90 -14.07
CA ALA A 177 1.34 15.61 -14.25
C ALA A 177 2.37 14.49 -14.06
N LEU A 178 2.02 13.51 -13.23
CA LEU A 178 2.75 12.25 -13.09
C LEU A 178 1.95 11.16 -13.81
N THR A 179 2.59 10.43 -14.71
CA THR A 179 2.02 9.24 -15.38
C THR A 179 3.05 8.13 -15.38
N GLY A 180 2.65 6.88 -15.24
CA GLY A 180 3.60 5.77 -15.26
C GLY A 180 2.93 4.41 -15.11
N ASP A 181 3.78 3.41 -14.97
CA ASP A 181 3.40 2.03 -14.75
C ASP A 181 4.45 1.30 -13.90
N ALA A 182 4.06 0.17 -13.34
CA ALA A 182 4.99 -0.82 -12.83
C ALA A 182 4.51 -2.19 -13.29
N ASP A 183 5.39 -2.99 -13.88
CA ASP A 183 5.12 -4.39 -14.18
C ASP A 183 6.00 -5.20 -13.24
N ASP A 184 5.53 -5.55 -12.06
CA ASP A 184 6.37 -6.28 -11.10
C ASP A 184 6.05 -7.79 -11.13
N PRO A 185 7.06 -8.69 -11.14
CA PRO A 185 6.81 -10.13 -11.19
C PRO A 185 6.00 -10.68 -10.00
N LYS A 186 6.02 -10.00 -8.85
CA LYS A 186 5.31 -10.39 -7.63
C LYS A 186 3.99 -9.63 -7.49
N TRP A 187 4.00 -8.32 -7.72
CA TRP A 187 2.86 -7.43 -7.50
C TRP A 187 1.94 -7.26 -8.71
N GLY A 188 2.34 -7.73 -9.89
CA GLY A 188 1.59 -7.60 -11.13
C GLY A 188 1.74 -6.22 -11.76
N LYS A 189 0.79 -5.88 -12.64
CA LYS A 189 0.80 -4.62 -13.38
C LYS A 189 0.02 -3.54 -12.64
N TRP A 190 0.65 -2.37 -12.52
CA TRP A 190 0.09 -1.18 -11.90
C TRP A 190 0.22 0.00 -12.83
N THR A 191 -0.79 0.86 -12.86
CA THR A 191 -0.75 2.18 -13.49
C THR A 191 -0.60 3.26 -12.43
N ILE A 192 0.21 4.26 -12.71
CA ILE A 192 0.51 5.37 -11.82
C ILE A 192 -0.01 6.65 -12.49
N THR A 193 -0.85 7.41 -11.80
CA THR A 193 -1.25 8.74 -12.23
C THR A 193 -1.15 9.71 -11.07
N GLY A 194 -1.02 11.01 -11.34
CA GLY A 194 -1.04 12.00 -10.29
C GLY A 194 -0.82 13.41 -10.78
N ARG A 195 -0.99 14.35 -9.85
CA ARG A 195 -0.79 15.77 -10.09
C ARG A 195 -0.10 16.40 -8.89
N ILE A 196 0.87 17.28 -9.15
CA ILE A 196 1.63 18.03 -8.14
C ILE A 196 1.45 19.51 -8.42
N THR A 197 0.93 20.26 -7.46
CA THR A 197 0.85 21.72 -7.50
C THR A 197 1.98 22.32 -6.69
N THR A 198 2.60 23.40 -7.18
CA THR A 198 3.64 24.13 -6.44
C THR A 198 3.05 25.20 -5.53
N GLU A 199 1.90 25.77 -5.90
CA GLU A 199 1.24 26.84 -5.14
C GLU A 199 -0.29 26.63 -5.15
N PRO A 200 -0.91 26.28 -4.00
CA PRO A 200 -0.26 25.79 -2.78
C PRO A 200 0.46 24.45 -3.04
N ALA A 201 1.59 24.24 -2.37
CA ALA A 201 2.36 23.01 -2.51
C ALA A 201 1.54 21.80 -2.02
N GLY A 202 1.24 20.89 -2.95
CA GLY A 202 0.36 19.75 -2.72
C GLY A 202 0.40 18.77 -3.89
N GLY A 203 -0.23 17.63 -3.71
CA GLY A 203 -0.33 16.65 -4.78
C GLY A 203 -1.19 15.46 -4.43
N GLN A 204 -1.64 14.78 -5.47
CA GLN A 204 -2.45 13.58 -5.39
C GLN A 204 -1.92 12.57 -6.39
N PHE A 205 -1.84 11.32 -5.98
CA PHE A 205 -1.37 10.20 -6.76
C PHE A 205 -2.36 9.06 -6.64
N GLN A 206 -2.50 8.31 -7.72
CA GLN A 206 -3.31 7.11 -7.78
C GLN A 206 -2.46 5.99 -8.36
N LEU A 207 -2.40 4.88 -7.65
CA LEU A 207 -1.88 3.60 -8.11
C LEU A 207 -3.08 2.71 -8.37
N HIS A 208 -3.16 2.11 -9.53
CA HIS A 208 -4.31 1.29 -9.91
C HIS A 208 -3.85 -0.02 -10.54
N THR A 209 -4.55 -1.11 -10.24
CA THR A 209 -4.39 -2.42 -10.85
C THR A 209 -5.74 -3.09 -10.98
N ASP A 210 -6.00 -3.71 -12.13
CA ASP A 210 -7.19 -4.53 -12.33
C ASP A 210 -7.05 -5.92 -11.67
N GLN A 211 -5.82 -6.36 -11.42
CA GLN A 211 -5.57 -7.72 -10.93
C GLN A 211 -4.21 -7.84 -10.22
N ALA A 212 -4.14 -7.41 -8.97
CA ALA A 212 -3.08 -7.82 -8.07
C ALA A 212 -3.36 -9.23 -7.53
N THR A 213 -2.32 -9.99 -7.20
CA THR A 213 -2.50 -11.24 -6.47
C THR A 213 -2.25 -10.98 -4.99
N ALA A 214 -3.32 -11.01 -4.19
CA ALA A 214 -3.20 -11.03 -2.74
C ALA A 214 -2.53 -12.35 -2.34
N LYS A 215 -1.29 -12.26 -1.84
CA LYS A 215 -0.57 -13.36 -1.21
C LYS A 215 -0.10 -12.88 0.14
N ILE A 216 -0.32 -13.67 1.18
CA ILE A 216 -0.04 -13.24 2.55
C ILE A 216 1.42 -12.82 2.75
N ASP A 217 2.37 -13.52 2.12
CA ASP A 217 3.80 -13.18 2.19
C ASP A 217 4.10 -11.79 1.58
N LEU A 218 3.37 -11.40 0.53
CA LEU A 218 3.50 -10.07 -0.07
C LEU A 218 2.82 -9.02 0.80
N LEU A 219 1.62 -9.31 1.31
CA LEU A 219 0.88 -8.39 2.16
C LEU A 219 1.62 -8.05 3.47
N LYS A 220 2.32 -9.02 4.05
CA LYS A 220 3.19 -8.84 5.22
C LYS A 220 4.33 -7.85 4.97
N SER A 221 4.77 -7.67 3.71
CA SER A 221 5.79 -6.68 3.36
C SER A 221 5.25 -5.24 3.25
N ILE A 222 3.93 -5.03 3.24
CA ILE A 222 3.36 -3.68 3.12
C ILE A 222 3.70 -2.88 4.39
N PRO A 223 4.40 -1.74 4.27
CA PRO A 223 4.78 -0.94 5.42
C PRO A 223 3.55 -0.33 6.09
N TYR A 224 3.67 -0.04 7.38
CA TYR A 224 2.64 0.56 8.24
C TYR A 224 1.42 -0.32 8.56
N VAL A 225 1.26 -1.50 7.96
CA VAL A 225 0.21 -2.46 8.36
C VAL A 225 0.77 -3.35 9.46
N PRO A 226 0.25 -3.31 10.70
CA PRO A 226 0.77 -4.14 11.79
C PRO A 226 0.75 -5.63 11.44
N MET A 227 1.83 -6.36 11.77
CA MET A 227 1.97 -7.77 11.40
C MET A 227 0.85 -8.66 11.96
N ASN A 228 0.32 -8.33 13.14
CA ASN A 228 -0.77 -9.08 13.79
C ASN A 228 -2.08 -9.04 13.00
N VAL A 229 -2.31 -8.02 12.15
CA VAL A 229 -3.48 -8.00 11.25
C VAL A 229 -3.49 -9.24 10.35
N TRP A 230 -2.33 -9.66 9.88
CA TRP A 230 -2.18 -10.82 8.99
C TRP A 230 -2.30 -12.16 9.70
N ASP A 231 -2.32 -12.18 11.04
CA ASP A 231 -2.62 -13.37 11.83
C ASP A 231 -4.13 -13.54 12.04
N GLU A 232 -4.89 -12.44 11.93
CA GLU A 232 -6.36 -12.42 12.07
C GLU A 232 -7.08 -12.63 10.73
N ILE A 233 -6.51 -12.14 9.64
CA ILE A 233 -7.07 -12.24 8.29
C ILE A 233 -6.04 -12.70 7.26
N VAL A 234 -6.37 -13.77 6.54
CA VAL A 234 -5.51 -14.34 5.49
C VAL A 234 -6.25 -14.29 4.15
N PRO A 235 -6.19 -13.15 3.43
CA PRO A 235 -6.75 -13.04 2.10
C PRO A 235 -5.82 -13.65 1.05
N GLU A 236 -6.39 -14.34 0.06
CA GLU A 236 -5.66 -14.93 -1.05
C GLU A 236 -6.42 -14.79 -2.36
N GLY A 237 -5.68 -14.62 -3.46
CA GLY A 237 -6.25 -14.61 -4.81
C GLY A 237 -6.31 -13.24 -5.47
N PRO A 238 -6.91 -13.17 -6.67
CA PRO A 238 -6.91 -11.95 -7.47
C PRO A 238 -7.78 -10.86 -6.84
N THR A 239 -7.29 -9.62 -6.86
CA THR A 239 -7.96 -8.44 -6.30
C THR A 239 -7.61 -7.22 -7.16
N ALA A 240 -8.62 -6.52 -7.67
CA ALA A 240 -8.42 -5.20 -8.23
C ALA A 240 -8.21 -4.21 -7.08
N ALA A 241 -7.28 -3.27 -7.24
CA ALA A 241 -6.95 -2.31 -6.20
C ALA A 241 -6.70 -0.91 -6.76
N THR A 242 -7.14 0.10 -6.04
CA THR A 242 -6.79 1.50 -6.29
C THR A 242 -6.32 2.14 -4.99
N VAL A 243 -5.07 2.58 -4.96
CA VAL A 243 -4.48 3.32 -3.83
C VAL A 243 -4.39 4.79 -4.22
N THR A 244 -5.09 5.64 -3.50
CA THR A 244 -5.02 7.10 -3.65
C THR A 244 -4.19 7.67 -2.51
N LEU A 245 -3.14 8.42 -2.83
CA LEU A 245 -2.29 9.12 -1.88
C LEU A 245 -2.44 10.61 -2.12
N GLY A 246 -2.67 11.38 -1.08
CA GLY A 246 -2.82 12.84 -1.17
C GLY A 246 -1.97 13.54 -0.13
N TYR A 247 -1.42 14.70 -0.47
CA TYR A 247 -0.82 15.57 0.52
C TYR A 247 -1.08 17.04 0.21
N GLN A 248 -1.15 17.83 1.28
CA GLN A 248 -1.16 19.28 1.22
C GLN A 248 -0.22 19.81 2.30
N THR A 249 0.58 20.82 1.98
CA THR A 249 1.55 21.37 2.93
C THR A 249 0.89 21.90 4.21
N ALA A 250 -0.34 22.41 4.11
CA ALA A 250 -1.18 22.78 5.25
C ALA A 250 -2.05 21.63 5.80
N GLY A 251 -2.58 20.76 4.93
CA GLY A 251 -3.59 19.74 5.27
C GLY A 251 -3.06 18.38 5.71
N GLY A 252 -1.75 18.13 5.60
CA GLY A 252 -1.15 16.85 5.98
C GLY A 252 -1.15 15.83 4.84
N PHE A 253 -1.09 14.54 5.19
CA PHE A 253 -1.08 13.42 4.25
C PHE A 253 -2.34 12.59 4.46
N GLY A 254 -3.05 12.28 3.38
CA GLY A 254 -4.20 11.40 3.34
C GLY A 254 -3.93 10.21 2.44
N TYR A 255 -4.62 9.12 2.71
CA TYR A 255 -4.61 7.94 1.84
C TYR A 255 -6.02 7.36 1.77
N GLY A 256 -6.30 6.68 0.67
CA GLY A 256 -7.48 5.86 0.46
C GLY A 256 -7.10 4.62 -0.32
N VAL A 257 -7.70 3.48 0.00
CA VAL A 257 -7.53 2.22 -0.71
C VAL A 257 -8.91 1.71 -1.07
N ASP A 258 -9.09 1.35 -2.32
CA ASP A 258 -10.28 0.71 -2.86
C ASP A 258 -9.87 -0.68 -3.31
N LEU A 259 -10.49 -1.72 -2.79
CA LEU A 259 -10.22 -3.11 -3.12
C LEU A 259 -11.50 -3.78 -3.61
N LYS A 260 -11.36 -4.57 -4.67
CA LYS A 260 -12.41 -5.41 -5.22
C LYS A 260 -11.85 -6.82 -5.40
N PRO A 261 -12.05 -7.71 -4.42
CA PRO A 261 -11.72 -9.12 -4.56
C PRO A 261 -12.41 -9.71 -5.79
N LEU A 262 -11.69 -10.50 -6.59
CA LEU A 262 -12.19 -11.06 -7.86
C LEU A 262 -12.30 -12.59 -7.74
N ARG A 263 -13.25 -13.07 -6.93
CA ARG A 263 -13.33 -14.48 -6.52
C ARG A 263 -12.13 -14.91 -5.69
N ALA A 264 -11.75 -14.05 -4.75
CA ALA A 264 -10.68 -14.33 -3.79
C ALA A 264 -11.14 -15.36 -2.74
N SER A 265 -10.21 -15.81 -1.91
CA SER A 265 -10.50 -16.48 -0.66
C SER A 265 -10.09 -15.61 0.52
N LEU A 266 -10.79 -15.78 1.64
CA LEU A 266 -10.46 -15.13 2.90
C LEU A 266 -10.58 -16.17 4.01
N THR A 267 -9.46 -16.46 4.67
CA THR A 267 -9.46 -17.29 5.88
C THR A 267 -9.44 -16.40 7.11
N ILE A 268 -10.30 -16.71 8.07
CA ILE A 268 -10.38 -16.08 9.39
C ILE A 268 -10.05 -17.17 10.42
N PRO A 269 -8.78 -17.29 10.85
CA PRO A 269 -8.32 -18.41 11.68
C PRO A 269 -9.08 -18.53 13.00
N GLU A 270 -9.41 -17.39 13.63
CA GLU A 270 -10.07 -17.33 14.94
C GLU A 270 -11.42 -18.07 14.96
N VAL A 271 -12.17 -18.04 13.85
CA VAL A 271 -13.44 -18.77 13.70
C VAL A 271 -13.30 -20.03 12.85
N SER A 272 -12.07 -20.38 12.44
CA SER A 272 -11.73 -21.52 11.58
C SER A 272 -12.56 -21.56 10.29
N ALA A 273 -12.86 -20.39 9.71
CA ALA A 273 -13.69 -20.27 8.52
C ALA A 273 -12.87 -19.78 7.32
N THR A 274 -13.14 -20.36 6.16
CA THR A 274 -12.61 -19.90 4.88
C THR A 274 -13.77 -19.59 3.95
N LEU A 275 -13.86 -18.32 3.56
CA LEU A 275 -14.73 -17.85 2.49
C LEU A 275 -14.02 -18.07 1.16
N THR A 276 -14.72 -18.62 0.17
CA THR A 276 -14.24 -18.72 -1.22
C THR A 276 -15.14 -17.93 -2.15
N ASP A 277 -14.71 -17.71 -3.39
CA ASP A 277 -15.48 -16.92 -4.37
C ASP A 277 -15.88 -15.54 -3.81
N LEU A 278 -15.00 -14.94 -3.00
CA LEU A 278 -15.24 -13.66 -2.37
C LEU A 278 -15.19 -12.56 -3.43
N GLU A 279 -16.28 -11.82 -3.50
CA GLU A 279 -16.43 -10.61 -4.30
C GLU A 279 -17.05 -9.51 -3.41
N GLY A 280 -16.83 -8.25 -3.78
CA GLY A 280 -17.35 -7.11 -3.03
C GLY A 280 -16.53 -5.87 -3.22
N HIS A 281 -16.82 -4.87 -2.41
CA HIS A 281 -16.10 -3.60 -2.44
C HIS A 281 -15.66 -3.22 -1.03
N ILE A 282 -14.35 -3.07 -0.86
CA ILE A 282 -13.73 -2.71 0.41
C ILE A 282 -13.04 -1.37 0.23
N THR A 283 -13.40 -0.38 1.03
CA THR A 283 -12.73 0.93 1.02
C THR A 283 -12.07 1.17 2.36
N ILE A 284 -10.81 1.56 2.35
CA ILE A 284 -10.01 1.92 3.52
C ILE A 284 -9.64 3.38 3.37
N GLY A 285 -9.86 4.20 4.37
CA GLY A 285 -9.47 5.61 4.30
C GLY A 285 -9.59 6.29 5.64
N GLY A 286 -8.61 7.13 5.96
CA GLY A 286 -8.53 7.78 7.26
C GLY A 286 -8.45 6.75 8.40
N ASP A 287 -9.51 6.69 9.19
CA ASP A 287 -9.69 5.85 10.37
C ASP A 287 -10.78 4.79 10.22
N LYS A 288 -11.20 4.48 8.98
CA LYS A 288 -12.30 3.56 8.69
C LYS A 288 -11.97 2.53 7.60
N VAL A 289 -12.54 1.34 7.76
CA VAL A 289 -12.73 0.35 6.70
C VAL A 289 -14.23 0.19 6.49
N THR A 290 -14.67 0.21 5.23
CA THR A 290 -16.05 -0.08 4.86
C THR A 290 -16.06 -1.27 3.91
N ILE A 291 -16.96 -2.21 4.17
CA ILE A 291 -17.20 -3.39 3.34
C ILE A 291 -18.62 -3.25 2.81
N GLN A 292 -18.77 -3.23 1.50
CA GLN A 292 -20.05 -3.08 0.82
C GLN A 292 -20.28 -4.25 -0.12
N LYS A 293 -21.49 -4.82 -0.05
CA LYS A 293 -21.94 -5.87 -0.97
C LYS A 293 -20.97 -7.04 -1.06
N ALA A 294 -20.28 -7.35 0.05
CA ALA A 294 -19.40 -8.51 0.06
C ALA A 294 -20.25 -9.76 0.00
N HIS A 295 -19.91 -10.68 -0.87
CA HIS A 295 -20.54 -11.97 -0.96
C HIS A 295 -19.50 -13.04 -1.25
N GLY A 296 -19.72 -14.22 -0.71
CA GLY A 296 -18.81 -15.35 -0.88
C GLY A 296 -19.48 -16.65 -0.50
N THR A 297 -18.75 -17.73 -0.67
CA THR A 297 -19.20 -19.08 -0.38
C THR A 297 -18.58 -19.56 0.92
N LEU A 298 -19.39 -20.11 1.82
CA LEU A 298 -18.95 -20.83 3.01
C LEU A 298 -19.77 -22.12 3.13
N ALA A 299 -19.10 -23.26 3.26
CA ALA A 299 -19.76 -24.55 3.49
C ALA A 299 -20.88 -24.81 2.46
N SER A 300 -20.57 -24.64 1.16
CA SER A 300 -21.49 -24.78 0.01
C SER A 300 -22.69 -23.82 -0.03
N GLY A 301 -22.83 -22.91 0.95
CA GLY A 301 -23.85 -21.86 0.96
C GLY A 301 -23.26 -20.49 0.64
N THR A 302 -24.14 -19.51 0.49
CA THR A 302 -23.76 -18.12 0.24
C THR A 302 -23.82 -17.31 1.52
N LEU A 303 -22.80 -16.49 1.74
CA LEU A 303 -22.79 -15.45 2.74
C LEU A 303 -22.77 -14.09 2.06
N THR A 304 -23.55 -13.15 2.57
CA THR A 304 -23.41 -11.73 2.22
C THR A 304 -23.09 -10.94 3.47
N ALA A 305 -22.18 -9.97 3.35
CA ALA A 305 -21.76 -9.11 4.44
C ALA A 305 -21.66 -7.65 4.01
N GLU A 306 -22.05 -6.76 4.91
CA GLU A 306 -21.74 -5.34 4.84
C GLU A 306 -21.31 -4.88 6.23
N GLY A 307 -20.35 -3.97 6.30
CA GLY A 307 -19.85 -3.57 7.60
C GLY A 307 -18.95 -2.35 7.56
N VAL A 308 -18.74 -1.79 8.74
CA VAL A 308 -17.87 -0.64 8.96
C VAL A 308 -16.99 -0.95 10.17
N TYR A 309 -15.68 -0.88 9.96
CA TYR A 309 -14.69 -0.86 11.02
C TYR A 309 -14.27 0.57 11.26
N ASP A 310 -14.42 1.04 12.50
CA ASP A 310 -13.89 2.33 12.95
C ASP A 310 -12.73 2.07 13.91
N PHE A 311 -11.52 2.45 13.50
CA PHE A 311 -10.30 2.33 14.28
C PHE A 311 -9.75 3.69 14.74
N ALA A 312 -10.59 4.73 14.76
CA ALA A 312 -10.25 6.04 15.31
C ALA A 312 -10.09 6.00 16.84
N LYS A 313 -10.77 5.05 17.48
CA LYS A 313 -10.81 4.87 18.94
C LYS A 313 -9.79 3.82 19.37
N PRO A 314 -9.27 3.89 20.63
CA PRO A 314 -8.35 2.89 21.15
C PRO A 314 -8.87 1.46 21.05
N THR A 315 -10.17 1.26 21.25
CA THR A 315 -10.85 0.01 20.93
C THR A 315 -11.53 0.19 19.58
N GLY A 316 -10.99 -0.45 18.55
CA GLY A 316 -11.62 -0.47 17.24
C GLY A 316 -12.92 -1.27 17.30
N VAL A 317 -13.96 -0.83 16.61
CA VAL A 317 -15.25 -1.54 16.57
C VAL A 317 -15.62 -1.83 15.12
N PHE A 318 -15.75 -3.11 14.79
CA PHE A 318 -16.27 -3.57 13.50
C PHE A 318 -17.71 -3.97 13.67
N LYS A 319 -18.62 -3.26 13.00
CA LYS A 319 -20.03 -3.61 12.94
C LYS A 319 -20.33 -4.21 11.59
N SER A 320 -20.97 -5.37 11.57
CA SER A 320 -21.29 -6.08 10.35
C SER A 320 -22.68 -6.66 10.39
N LYS A 321 -23.37 -6.63 9.25
CA LYS A 321 -24.58 -7.40 8.99
C LYS A 321 -24.20 -8.57 8.09
N VAL A 322 -24.57 -9.77 8.52
CA VAL A 322 -24.27 -10.99 7.79
C VAL A 322 -25.58 -11.74 7.54
N THR A 323 -25.81 -12.10 6.28
CA THR A 323 -26.90 -13.00 5.89
C THR A 323 -26.31 -14.29 5.36
N ALA A 324 -26.83 -15.42 5.80
CA ALA A 324 -26.48 -16.75 5.36
C ALA A 324 -27.64 -17.40 4.62
N GLN A 325 -27.35 -18.05 3.49
CA GLN A 325 -28.32 -18.78 2.71
C GLN A 325 -27.74 -20.12 2.27
N GLY A 326 -28.38 -21.22 2.67
CA GLY A 326 -28.05 -22.55 2.18
C GLY A 326 -26.74 -23.12 2.73
N VAL A 327 -26.23 -22.63 3.85
CA VAL A 327 -24.92 -23.02 4.42
C VAL A 327 -25.03 -24.41 5.04
N ALA A 328 -24.28 -25.39 4.53
CA ALA A 328 -24.35 -26.78 4.98
C ALA A 328 -23.76 -26.93 6.39
N VAL A 329 -24.60 -27.30 7.35
CA VAL A 329 -24.22 -27.38 8.78
C VAL A 329 -23.12 -28.42 9.01
N GLU A 330 -23.15 -29.52 8.26
CA GLU A 330 -22.14 -30.58 8.27
C GLU A 330 -20.76 -30.16 7.71
N GLN A 331 -20.67 -29.03 7.01
CA GLN A 331 -19.41 -28.49 6.49
C GLN A 331 -18.86 -27.36 7.38
N LEU A 332 -19.63 -26.87 8.36
CA LEU A 332 -19.19 -25.81 9.26
C LEU A 332 -18.06 -26.24 10.21
N PRO A 333 -17.26 -25.30 10.72
CA PRO A 333 -16.19 -25.62 11.68
C PRO A 333 -16.74 -26.26 12.95
N GLU A 334 -16.02 -27.24 13.50
CA GLU A 334 -16.46 -27.92 14.74
C GLU A 334 -16.54 -26.97 15.94
N VAL A 335 -15.70 -25.93 15.95
CA VAL A 335 -15.65 -24.89 16.97
C VAL A 335 -16.97 -24.13 17.14
N TRP A 336 -17.87 -24.16 16.14
CA TRP A 336 -19.20 -23.53 16.23
C TRP A 336 -20.23 -24.40 16.97
N GLY A 337 -19.88 -25.62 17.37
CA GLY A 337 -20.69 -26.49 18.24
C GLY A 337 -21.91 -27.15 17.57
N LEU A 338 -22.31 -26.74 16.36
CA LEU A 338 -23.46 -27.31 15.64
C LEU A 338 -23.26 -28.79 15.29
N LYS A 339 -22.03 -29.18 14.92
CA LYS A 339 -21.68 -30.57 14.60
C LYS A 339 -21.81 -31.53 15.79
N ARG A 340 -21.52 -31.06 17.00
CA ARG A 340 -21.57 -31.89 18.23
C ARG A 340 -22.97 -32.46 18.49
N ARG A 341 -24.00 -31.79 17.98
CA ARG A 341 -25.41 -32.19 18.10
C ARG A 341 -25.88 -33.13 16.98
N LYS A 342 -24.99 -33.57 16.08
CA LYS A 342 -25.31 -34.38 14.88
C LYS A 342 -26.44 -33.78 14.05
N ILE A 343 -26.53 -32.45 14.02
CA ILE A 343 -27.49 -31.71 13.23
C ILE A 343 -26.97 -31.68 11.79
N THR A 344 -27.84 -31.99 10.83
CA THR A 344 -27.59 -31.86 9.39
C THR A 344 -28.62 -30.94 8.78
N GLY A 345 -28.33 -30.32 7.64
CA GLY A 345 -29.26 -29.46 6.92
C GLY A 345 -28.60 -28.17 6.44
N LYS A 346 -29.42 -27.23 5.99
CA LYS A 346 -28.96 -25.97 5.40
C LYS A 346 -29.37 -24.78 6.27
N LEU A 347 -28.38 -24.08 6.81
CA LEU A 347 -28.57 -22.86 7.57
C LEU A 347 -28.98 -21.71 6.66
N ARG A 348 -30.04 -21.02 7.08
CA ARG A 348 -30.48 -19.73 6.58
C ARG A 348 -30.66 -18.78 7.76
N GLY A 349 -30.26 -17.52 7.63
CA GLY A 349 -30.48 -16.56 8.71
C GLY A 349 -29.72 -15.25 8.56
N ASP A 350 -29.91 -14.37 9.53
CA ASP A 350 -29.34 -13.04 9.58
C ASP A 350 -28.70 -12.79 10.96
N ALA A 351 -27.61 -12.05 10.97
CA ALA A 351 -26.86 -11.71 12.17
C ALA A 351 -26.31 -10.29 12.12
N ASP A 352 -26.48 -9.55 13.22
CA ASP A 352 -25.74 -8.32 13.52
C ASP A 352 -24.54 -8.69 14.40
N LEU A 353 -23.33 -8.47 13.90
CA LEU A 353 -22.06 -8.78 14.55
C LEU A 353 -21.35 -7.48 14.95
N GLU A 354 -20.80 -7.45 16.15
CA GLU A 354 -19.86 -6.43 16.60
C GLU A 354 -18.57 -7.10 17.08
N LEU A 355 -17.44 -6.78 16.46
CA LEU A 355 -16.11 -7.20 16.91
C LEU A 355 -15.41 -6.00 17.55
N HIS A 356 -14.94 -6.17 18.78
CA HIS A 356 -14.21 -5.16 19.52
C HIS A 356 -12.73 -5.57 19.59
N PHE A 357 -11.87 -4.72 19.05
CA PHE A 357 -10.42 -4.93 18.98
C PHE A 357 -9.74 -4.03 20.02
N PRO A 358 -9.49 -4.50 21.25
CA PRO A 358 -8.79 -3.72 22.26
C PRO A 358 -7.30 -3.53 21.90
N PRO A 359 -6.61 -2.49 22.44
CA PRO A 359 -5.18 -2.29 22.18
C PRO A 359 -4.29 -3.46 22.60
N ALA A 360 -4.74 -4.24 23.59
CA ALA A 360 -4.11 -5.46 24.05
C ALA A 360 -5.19 -6.44 24.53
N GLY A 361 -4.97 -7.73 24.29
CA GLY A 361 -5.91 -8.79 24.66
C GLY A 361 -6.57 -9.44 23.43
N HIS A 362 -7.59 -10.25 23.68
CA HIS A 362 -8.34 -10.95 22.65
C HIS A 362 -9.47 -10.08 22.08
N VAL A 363 -9.87 -10.38 20.85
CA VAL A 363 -11.06 -9.77 20.23
C VAL A 363 -12.30 -10.16 21.05
N ASP A 364 -13.07 -9.17 21.50
CA ASP A 364 -14.37 -9.42 22.13
C ASP A 364 -15.45 -9.44 21.04
N THR A 365 -16.12 -10.57 20.91
CA THR A 365 -17.16 -10.79 19.91
C THR A 365 -18.53 -10.62 20.55
N ARG A 366 -19.34 -9.77 19.93
CA ARG A 366 -20.73 -9.51 20.31
C ARG A 366 -21.60 -9.66 19.10
N GLY A 367 -22.87 -9.90 19.36
CA GLY A 367 -23.85 -9.95 18.29
C GLY A 367 -25.10 -10.69 18.67
N ASN A 368 -26.08 -10.55 17.83
CA ASN A 368 -27.27 -11.37 17.87
C ASN A 368 -27.63 -11.79 16.44
N GLY A 369 -28.26 -12.94 16.33
CA GLY A 369 -28.69 -13.45 15.04
C GLY A 369 -29.83 -14.42 15.20
N ARG A 370 -30.55 -14.63 14.11
CA ARG A 370 -31.64 -15.60 14.02
C ARG A 370 -31.50 -16.36 12.72
N GLY A 371 -31.79 -17.65 12.78
CA GLY A 371 -31.82 -18.48 11.59
C GLY A 371 -32.66 -19.73 11.78
N ASP A 372 -32.80 -20.44 10.68
CA ASP A 372 -33.44 -21.73 10.61
C ASP A 372 -32.54 -22.71 9.85
N ILE A 373 -32.63 -23.99 10.22
CA ILE A 373 -31.95 -25.06 9.48
C ILE A 373 -33.01 -25.75 8.62
N GLU A 374 -33.02 -25.41 7.33
CA GLU A 374 -33.87 -26.03 6.35
C GLU A 374 -33.49 -27.51 6.17
N GLY A 375 -34.49 -28.39 6.23
CA GLY A 375 -34.29 -29.83 6.14
C GLY A 375 -33.54 -30.43 7.33
N ALA A 376 -33.62 -29.79 8.51
CA ALA A 376 -32.88 -30.23 9.69
C ALA A 376 -33.18 -31.69 10.06
N LYS A 377 -32.12 -32.46 10.34
CA LYS A 377 -32.23 -33.78 10.95
C LYS A 377 -31.28 -33.94 12.12
N ILE A 378 -31.73 -34.60 13.18
CA ILE A 378 -30.91 -35.05 14.30
C ILE A 378 -30.90 -36.57 14.27
N ALA A 379 -29.72 -37.18 14.10
CA ALA A 379 -29.58 -38.63 13.96
C ALA A 379 -30.52 -39.24 12.89
N GLY A 380 -30.79 -38.51 11.81
CA GLY A 380 -31.68 -38.93 10.72
C GLY A 380 -33.16 -38.59 10.89
N ILE A 381 -33.59 -38.15 12.08
CA ILE A 381 -34.99 -37.80 12.37
C ILE A 381 -35.24 -36.34 11.95
N PRO A 382 -36.22 -36.05 11.07
CA PRO A 382 -36.58 -34.69 10.68
C PRO A 382 -37.08 -33.87 11.88
N VAL A 383 -36.54 -32.65 12.02
CA VAL A 383 -36.90 -31.72 13.10
C VAL A 383 -36.98 -30.29 12.55
N THR A 384 -37.58 -29.38 13.32
CA THR A 384 -37.51 -27.93 13.02
C THR A 384 -36.54 -27.31 14.01
N ILE A 385 -35.50 -26.63 13.53
CA ILE A 385 -34.51 -25.97 14.39
C ILE A 385 -34.50 -24.49 14.06
N LYS A 386 -34.96 -23.68 15.01
CA LYS A 386 -34.72 -22.23 15.03
C LYS A 386 -33.47 -21.97 15.85
N LEU A 387 -32.50 -21.30 15.25
CA LEU A 387 -31.26 -20.91 15.90
C LEU A 387 -31.36 -19.47 16.36
N LYS A 388 -30.96 -19.23 17.60
CA LYS A 388 -30.61 -17.92 18.11
C LYS A 388 -29.11 -17.89 18.31
N MET A 389 -28.46 -16.94 17.68
CA MET A 389 -27.04 -16.68 17.89
C MET A 389 -26.91 -15.58 18.94
N THR A 390 -26.10 -15.81 19.97
CA THR A 390 -25.70 -14.80 20.95
C THR A 390 -24.18 -14.73 20.98
N GLY A 391 -23.64 -13.53 20.74
CA GLY A 391 -22.22 -13.25 20.88
C GLY A 391 -21.92 -12.62 22.23
N GLY A 392 -20.97 -13.21 22.97
CA GLY A 392 -20.44 -12.66 24.20
C GLY A 392 -19.26 -13.49 24.73
N ASN A 393 -18.40 -12.88 25.55
CA ASN A 393 -17.21 -13.53 26.11
C ASN A 393 -16.25 -14.08 25.04
N GLY A 394 -16.14 -13.40 23.90
CA GLY A 394 -15.26 -13.82 22.80
C GLY A 394 -15.73 -15.07 22.03
N ARG A 395 -16.99 -15.51 22.18
CA ARG A 395 -17.54 -16.64 21.41
C ARG A 395 -18.97 -16.38 20.94
N TYR A 396 -19.33 -17.02 19.84
CA TYR A 396 -20.71 -17.12 19.37
C TYR A 396 -21.31 -18.44 19.83
N GLU A 397 -22.44 -18.38 20.52
CA GLU A 397 -23.20 -19.54 20.93
C GLU A 397 -24.49 -19.62 20.11
N PHE A 398 -24.83 -20.83 19.70
CA PHE A 398 -26.06 -21.12 18.96
C PHE A 398 -26.99 -21.94 19.86
N GLU A 399 -28.11 -21.33 20.25
CA GLU A 399 -29.16 -21.97 21.02
C GLU A 399 -30.33 -22.33 20.11
N SER A 400 -30.95 -23.49 20.36
CA SER A 400 -32.21 -23.85 19.72
C SER A 400 -33.36 -23.32 20.57
N ASP A 401 -34.18 -22.42 20.03
CA ASP A 401 -35.28 -21.76 20.77
C ASP A 401 -36.41 -22.73 21.19
N GLN A 402 -36.40 -23.98 20.72
CA GLN A 402 -37.36 -25.02 21.12
C GLN A 402 -36.65 -26.37 21.34
N PRO A 403 -37.12 -27.21 22.30
CA PRO A 403 -36.79 -28.63 22.27
C PRO A 403 -37.20 -29.19 20.90
N ALA A 404 -36.35 -30.04 20.33
CA ALA A 404 -36.62 -30.61 19.02
C ALA A 404 -37.94 -31.38 19.06
N ASP A 405 -39.03 -30.76 18.59
CA ASP A 405 -40.30 -31.46 18.43
C ASP A 405 -40.17 -32.37 17.20
N PRO A 406 -40.27 -33.71 17.38
CA PRO A 406 -40.30 -34.62 16.25
C PRO A 406 -41.53 -34.29 15.41
N LYS A 407 -41.32 -34.16 14.09
CA LYS A 407 -42.42 -34.00 13.13
C LYS A 407 -43.20 -35.29 12.94
#